data_AF-A0A533YAG5-F1
#
_entry.id   AF-A0A533YAG5-F1
#
_cell.length_a   1.000
_cell.length_b   1.000
_cell.length_c   1.000
_cell.angle_alpha   90.00
_cell.angle_beta   90.00
_cell.angle_gamma   90.00
#
_symmetry.space_group_name_H-M   'P 1'
#
loop_
_entity.id
_entity.type
_entity.pdbx_description
1 polymer ?
#
loop_
_entity_poly.entity_id
_entity_poly.type
_entity_poly.pdbx_seq_one_letter_code
_entity_poly.pdbx_strand_id
1 'polypeptide(L)'
;MREALWRSAIVHFLKCFGNGVRFQLAPQKLYEGEPPEALLAFNYFKCLRNKHLVHDENSYAQSIPGAVLNNGKKEYKIEKIVCFSAIGATLEQGNYGNLKLLIQKARAWVAPEFDALCERLAAKLEKESYEKLLARDALTYRVPTIDDIPHTRKSP
;
A
#
# COMPACT_ATOMS: atom_id res chain seq x y z
N MET A 1 11.08 3.89 -14.86
CA MET A 1 11.28 4.42 -13.48
C MET A 1 10.02 5.06 -12.89
N ARG A 2 9.36 6.02 -13.56
CA ARG A 2 8.16 6.71 -13.03
C ARG A 2 7.03 5.78 -12.57
N GLU A 3 6.61 4.84 -13.44
CA GLU A 3 5.57 3.85 -13.10
C GLU A 3 5.95 2.96 -11.91
N ALA A 4 7.21 2.56 -11.80
CA ALA A 4 7.67 1.74 -10.67
C ALA A 4 7.58 2.50 -9.34
N LEU A 5 7.99 3.77 -9.34
CA LEU A 5 7.87 4.65 -8.17
C LEU A 5 6.42 4.94 -7.81
N TRP A 6 5.56 5.16 -8.81
CA TRP A 6 4.12 5.33 -8.62
C TRP A 6 3.47 4.13 -7.93
N ARG A 7 3.72 2.92 -8.45
CA ARG A 7 3.23 1.67 -7.86
C ARG A 7 3.77 1.47 -6.45
N SER A 8 5.06 1.73 -6.23
CA SER A 8 5.69 1.65 -4.92
C SER A 8 5.02 2.61 -3.93
N ALA A 9 4.79 3.87 -4.29
CA ALA A 9 4.14 4.85 -3.43
C ALA A 9 2.76 4.39 -2.97
N ILE A 10 1.93 3.88 -3.89
CA ILE A 10 0.59 3.34 -3.56
C ILE A 10 0.69 2.16 -2.58
N VAL A 11 1.58 1.19 -2.87
CA VAL A 11 1.75 0.00 -2.02
C VAL A 11 2.24 0.38 -0.62
N HIS A 12 3.23 1.27 -0.53
CA HIS A 12 3.78 1.74 0.74
C HIS A 12 2.76 2.53 1.56
N PHE A 13 2.00 3.42 0.92
CA PHE A 13 0.94 4.18 1.58
C PHE A 13 -0.15 3.26 2.14
N LEU A 14 -0.67 2.34 1.34
CA LEU A 14 -1.77 1.46 1.75
C LEU A 14 -1.35 0.39 2.75
N LYS A 15 -0.05 0.06 2.84
CA LYS A 15 0.48 -0.83 3.87
C LYS A 15 0.11 -0.35 5.28
N CYS A 16 0.06 0.97 5.51
CA CYS A 16 -0.30 1.55 6.81
C CYS A 16 -1.77 1.29 7.24
N PHE A 17 -2.63 0.89 6.30
CA PHE A 17 -4.05 0.61 6.51
C PHE A 17 -4.37 -0.89 6.42
N GLY A 18 -3.37 -1.71 6.09
CA GLY A 18 -3.51 -3.17 5.95
C GLY A 18 -3.52 -3.90 7.29
N ASN A 19 -3.85 -5.19 7.24
CA ASN A 19 -3.82 -6.07 8.40
C ASN A 19 -2.37 -6.49 8.73
N GLY A 20 -2.11 -6.93 9.96
CA GLY A 20 -0.78 -7.41 10.38
C GLY A 20 0.25 -6.29 10.62
N VAL A 21 -0.21 -5.05 10.81
CA VAL A 21 0.61 -3.90 11.19
C VAL A 21 0.51 -3.64 12.71
N ARG A 22 1.53 -2.99 13.28
CA ARG A 22 1.58 -2.66 14.72
C ARG A 22 0.49 -1.68 15.14
N PHE A 23 0.23 -0.70 14.28
CA PHE A 23 -0.83 0.30 14.44
C PHE A 23 -1.50 0.44 13.09
N GLN A 24 -2.77 0.04 13.04
CA GLN A 24 -3.55 0.13 11.82
C GLN A 24 -4.22 1.50 11.76
N LEU A 25 -3.98 2.24 10.68
CA LEU A 25 -4.73 3.45 10.43
C LEU A 25 -6.15 3.10 10.02
N ALA A 26 -7.12 3.72 10.67
CA ALA A 26 -8.53 3.63 10.30
C ALA A 26 -8.85 4.79 9.34
N PRO A 27 -9.11 4.54 8.05
CA PRO A 27 -9.30 5.62 7.09
C PRO A 27 -10.53 6.48 7.42
N GLN A 28 -11.57 5.89 8.03
CA GLN A 28 -12.76 6.63 8.47
C GLN A 28 -12.43 7.68 9.54
N LYS A 29 -11.57 7.34 10.50
CA LYS A 29 -11.13 8.26 11.56
C LYS A 29 -10.16 9.31 11.00
N LEU A 30 -9.26 8.88 10.13
CA LEU A 30 -8.19 9.73 9.60
C LEU A 30 -8.73 10.82 8.66
N TYR A 31 -9.73 10.51 7.85
CA TYR A 31 -10.37 11.43 6.91
C TYR A 31 -11.69 12.00 7.45
N GLU A 32 -11.94 11.92 8.74
CA GLU A 32 -13.10 12.56 9.35
C GLU A 32 -13.04 14.08 9.16
N GLY A 33 -14.14 14.68 8.71
CA GLY A 33 -14.24 16.11 8.40
C GLY A 33 -13.64 16.54 7.05
N GLU A 34 -13.02 15.62 6.30
CA GLU A 34 -12.64 15.86 4.90
C GLU A 34 -13.85 15.69 3.97
N PRO A 35 -13.80 16.23 2.74
CA PRO A 35 -14.82 15.98 1.73
C PRO A 35 -15.02 14.48 1.47
N PRO A 36 -16.25 14.00 1.17
CA PRO A 36 -16.53 12.59 0.89
C PRO A 36 -15.61 11.96 -0.18
N GLU A 37 -15.14 12.79 -1.12
CA GLU A 37 -14.19 12.44 -2.19
C GLU A 37 -12.88 11.88 -1.65
N ALA A 38 -12.45 12.26 -0.43
CA ALA A 38 -11.24 11.72 0.18
C ALA A 38 -11.36 10.20 0.42
N LEU A 39 -12.50 9.74 0.95
CA LEU A 39 -12.74 8.31 1.15
C LEU A 39 -12.96 7.57 -0.17
N LEU A 40 -13.59 8.22 -1.16
CA LEU A 40 -13.72 7.67 -2.51
C LEU A 40 -12.34 7.47 -3.17
N ALA A 41 -11.48 8.48 -3.12
CA ALA A 41 -10.10 8.41 -3.61
C ALA A 41 -9.29 7.33 -2.87
N PHE A 42 -9.42 7.27 -1.54
CA PHE A 42 -8.77 6.21 -0.75
C PHE A 42 -9.21 4.81 -1.20
N ASN A 43 -10.52 4.59 -1.34
CA ASN A 43 -11.07 3.31 -1.77
C ASN A 43 -10.65 2.95 -3.20
N TYR A 44 -10.57 3.94 -4.09
CA TYR A 44 -10.01 3.77 -5.42
C TYR A 44 -8.58 3.23 -5.37
N PHE A 45 -7.67 3.87 -4.61
CA PHE A 45 -6.29 3.39 -4.51
C PHE A 45 -6.19 2.03 -3.83
N LYS A 46 -7.03 1.76 -2.82
CA LYS A 46 -7.11 0.46 -2.16
C LYS A 46 -7.48 -0.64 -3.17
N CYS A 47 -8.50 -0.40 -3.99
CA CYS A 47 -8.90 -1.30 -5.06
C CYS A 47 -7.80 -1.45 -6.12
N LEU A 48 -7.20 -0.35 -6.56
CA LEU A 48 -6.12 -0.35 -7.53
C LEU A 48 -4.93 -1.23 -7.07
N ARG A 49 -4.50 -1.06 -5.81
CA ARG A 49 -3.45 -1.89 -5.21
C ARG A 49 -3.85 -3.37 -5.19
N ASN A 50 -5.05 -3.66 -4.69
CA ASN A 50 -5.49 -5.03 -4.42
C ASN A 50 -5.89 -5.81 -5.67
N LYS A 51 -6.32 -5.15 -6.74
CA LYS A 51 -6.91 -5.82 -7.92
C LYS A 51 -6.10 -5.68 -9.20
N HIS A 52 -5.14 -4.75 -9.24
CA HIS A 52 -4.34 -4.49 -10.44
C HIS A 52 -2.82 -4.45 -10.19
N LEU A 53 -2.36 -3.78 -9.12
CA LEU A 53 -0.91 -3.54 -8.95
C LEU A 53 -0.16 -4.71 -8.30
N VAL A 54 -0.76 -5.33 -7.28
CA VAL A 54 -0.16 -6.46 -6.54
C VAL A 54 -0.74 -7.80 -6.99
N HIS A 55 -1.97 -7.77 -7.50
CA HIS A 55 -2.68 -8.92 -8.04
C HIS A 55 -3.22 -8.53 -9.42
N ASP A 56 -3.23 -9.46 -10.37
CA ASP A 56 -3.74 -9.25 -11.73
C ASP A 56 -5.15 -9.85 -11.84
N GLU A 57 -6.12 -9.19 -11.20
CA GLU A 57 -7.47 -9.75 -11.01
C GLU A 57 -8.55 -9.03 -11.83
N ASN A 58 -8.21 -7.97 -12.55
CA ASN A 58 -9.20 -7.15 -13.25
C ASN A 58 -8.78 -6.78 -14.68
N SER A 59 -9.73 -6.23 -15.43
CA SER A 59 -9.56 -5.82 -16.83
C SER A 59 -8.65 -4.59 -17.03
N TYR A 60 -8.01 -4.06 -15.98
CA TYR A 60 -7.06 -2.96 -16.14
C TYR A 60 -5.74 -3.43 -16.77
N ALA A 61 -5.46 -4.75 -16.77
CA ALA A 61 -4.53 -5.39 -17.69
C ALA A 61 -5.28 -6.49 -18.45
N GLN A 62 -5.14 -6.52 -19.76
CA GLN A 62 -5.75 -7.53 -20.60
C GLN A 62 -4.75 -8.05 -21.63
N SER A 63 -4.89 -9.34 -21.94
CA SER A 63 -4.17 -9.99 -23.02
C SER A 63 -5.16 -10.86 -23.80
N ILE A 64 -5.51 -10.45 -25.01
CA ILE A 64 -6.53 -11.07 -25.85
C ILE A 64 -5.82 -11.77 -27.02
N PRO A 65 -5.72 -13.11 -27.01
CA PRO A 65 -5.20 -13.84 -28.15
C PRO A 65 -6.21 -13.83 -29.30
N GLY A 66 -5.71 -13.71 -30.53
CA GLY A 66 -6.50 -13.76 -31.75
C GLY A 66 -5.77 -14.54 -32.84
N ALA A 67 -6.52 -15.21 -33.70
CA ALA A 67 -5.99 -15.89 -34.86
C ALA A 67 -6.24 -15.06 -36.11
N VAL A 68 -5.17 -14.76 -36.85
CA VAL A 68 -5.25 -14.15 -38.19
C VAL A 68 -5.40 -15.29 -39.18
N LEU A 69 -6.50 -15.30 -39.94
CA LEU A 69 -6.70 -16.24 -41.03
C LEU A 69 -5.81 -15.87 -42.21
N ASN A 70 -5.37 -16.86 -42.98
CA ASN A 70 -4.75 -16.56 -44.27
C ASN A 70 -5.80 -16.23 -45.34
N ASN A 71 -5.32 -15.88 -46.52
CA ASN A 71 -6.17 -15.45 -47.64
C ASN A 71 -6.79 -16.61 -48.45
N GLY A 72 -6.79 -17.84 -47.93
CA GLY A 72 -7.33 -19.03 -48.60
C GLY A 72 -6.47 -19.60 -49.72
N LYS A 73 -5.30 -19.03 -50.00
CA LYS A 73 -4.37 -19.52 -51.05
C LYS A 73 -3.30 -20.48 -50.54
N LYS A 74 -3.28 -20.76 -49.24
CA LYS A 74 -2.28 -21.62 -48.58
C LYS A 74 -2.95 -22.89 -48.04
N GLU A 75 -2.18 -23.96 -47.86
CA GLU A 75 -2.70 -25.24 -47.38
C GLU A 75 -3.16 -25.22 -45.91
N TYR A 76 -2.52 -24.39 -45.07
CA TYR A 76 -2.96 -24.16 -43.69
C TYR A 76 -4.11 -23.14 -43.64
N LYS A 77 -4.76 -22.92 -42.49
CA LYS A 77 -5.86 -21.92 -42.33
C LYS A 77 -5.44 -20.66 -41.57
N ILE A 78 -4.56 -20.84 -40.59
CA ILE A 78 -4.14 -19.78 -39.66
C ILE A 78 -2.81 -19.21 -40.13
N GLU A 79 -2.77 -17.92 -40.43
CA GLU A 79 -1.55 -17.21 -40.81
C GLU A 79 -0.68 -16.90 -39.60
N LYS A 80 -1.28 -16.43 -38.50
CA LYS A 80 -0.56 -16.02 -37.30
C LYS A 80 -1.47 -16.03 -36.08
N ILE A 81 -0.92 -16.36 -34.92
CA ILE A 81 -1.52 -16.01 -33.62
C ILE A 81 -0.96 -14.66 -33.20
N VAL A 82 -1.85 -13.70 -32.96
CA VAL A 82 -1.52 -12.39 -32.39
C VAL A 82 -2.05 -12.33 -30.96
N CYS A 83 -1.44 -11.49 -30.14
CA CYS A 83 -1.92 -11.23 -28.79
C CYS A 83 -2.01 -9.71 -28.61
N PHE A 84 -3.21 -9.22 -28.40
CA PHE A 84 -3.45 -7.82 -28.10
C PHE A 84 -3.34 -7.62 -26.60
N SER A 85 -2.38 -6.81 -26.17
CA SER A 85 -2.23 -6.46 -24.75
C SER A 85 -2.56 -5.00 -24.54
N ALA A 86 -3.41 -4.72 -23.54
CA ALA A 86 -3.78 -3.37 -23.14
C ALA A 86 -3.63 -3.21 -21.62
N ILE A 87 -3.11 -2.07 -21.20
CA ILE A 87 -2.96 -1.72 -19.78
C ILE A 87 -3.50 -0.31 -19.58
N GLY A 88 -4.40 -0.14 -18.62
CA GLY A 88 -4.94 1.16 -18.25
C GLY A 88 -3.87 2.06 -17.64
N ALA A 89 -3.79 3.32 -18.08
CA ALA A 89 -2.91 4.30 -17.48
C ALA A 89 -3.42 4.68 -16.08
N THR A 90 -2.55 4.59 -15.07
CA THR A 90 -2.92 4.90 -13.67
C THR A 90 -2.16 6.11 -13.13
N LEU A 91 -0.95 6.36 -13.64
CA LEU A 91 -0.20 7.58 -13.38
C LEU A 91 -0.70 8.69 -14.30
N GLU A 92 -1.72 9.39 -13.83
CA GLU A 92 -2.23 10.61 -14.45
C GLU A 92 -2.38 11.71 -13.40
N GLN A 93 -2.57 12.96 -13.84
CA GLN A 93 -2.47 14.15 -12.98
C GLN A 93 -3.48 14.14 -11.82
N GLY A 94 -4.72 13.71 -12.06
CA GLY A 94 -5.77 13.61 -11.04
C GLY A 94 -5.42 12.60 -9.96
N ASN A 95 -5.06 11.39 -10.36
CA ASN A 95 -4.60 10.32 -9.48
C ASN A 95 -3.37 10.71 -8.69
N TYR A 96 -2.39 11.34 -9.34
CA TYR A 96 -1.21 11.85 -8.65
C TYR A 96 -1.60 12.87 -7.57
N GLY A 97 -2.46 13.84 -7.90
CA GLY A 97 -2.96 14.85 -6.97
C GLY A 97 -3.70 14.24 -5.78
N ASN A 98 -4.63 13.32 -6.05
CA ASN A 98 -5.42 12.64 -5.03
C ASN A 98 -4.53 11.82 -4.08
N LEU A 99 -3.59 11.02 -4.61
CA LEU A 99 -2.68 10.27 -3.75
C LEU A 99 -1.83 11.19 -2.88
N LYS A 100 -1.33 12.29 -3.45
CA LYS A 100 -0.54 13.28 -2.70
C LYS A 100 -1.34 13.88 -1.54
N LEU A 101 -2.59 14.28 -1.77
CA LEU A 101 -3.47 14.84 -0.73
C LEU A 101 -3.73 13.84 0.40
N LEU A 102 -4.05 12.59 0.04
CA LEU A 102 -4.27 11.51 1.03
C LEU A 102 -3.02 11.28 1.89
N ILE A 103 -1.83 11.20 1.27
CA ILE A 103 -0.57 11.04 1.99
C ILE A 103 -0.29 12.23 2.92
N GLN A 104 -0.49 13.46 2.45
CA GLN A 104 -0.26 14.67 3.24
C GLN A 104 -1.19 14.71 4.46
N LYS A 105 -2.48 14.44 4.27
CA LYS A 105 -3.45 14.39 5.37
C LYS A 105 -3.12 13.29 6.37
N ALA A 106 -2.77 12.10 5.89
CA ALA A 106 -2.38 10.99 6.77
C ALA A 106 -1.15 11.32 7.61
N ARG A 107 -0.12 11.96 7.02
CA ARG A 107 1.06 12.41 7.77
C ARG A 107 0.70 13.47 8.81
N ALA A 108 -0.11 14.46 8.44
CA ALA A 108 -0.53 15.53 9.35
C ALA A 108 -1.37 15.00 10.52
N TRP A 109 -2.13 13.92 10.31
CA TRP A 109 -2.89 13.26 11.37
C TRP A 109 -2.00 12.39 12.29
N VAL A 110 -1.07 11.61 11.72
CA VAL A 110 -0.22 10.69 12.50
C VAL A 110 0.78 11.41 13.40
N ALA A 111 1.31 12.56 12.98
CA ALA A 111 2.30 13.30 13.76
C ALA A 111 1.81 13.67 15.19
N PRO A 112 0.68 14.37 15.37
CA PRO A 112 0.20 14.69 16.71
C PRO A 112 -0.27 13.47 17.50
N GLU A 113 -0.79 12.42 16.83
CA GLU A 113 -1.17 11.17 17.51
C GLU A 113 0.05 10.44 18.08
N PHE A 114 1.19 10.49 17.38
CA PHE A 114 2.46 9.99 17.87
C PHE A 114 2.94 10.78 19.09
N ASP A 115 2.96 12.10 19.00
CA ASP A 115 3.38 12.98 20.10
C ASP A 115 2.50 12.75 21.35
N ALA A 116 1.17 12.69 21.17
CA ALA A 116 0.23 12.39 22.26
C ALA A 116 0.41 10.98 22.86
N LEU A 117 0.88 10.01 22.09
CA LEU A 117 1.24 8.69 22.62
C LEU A 117 2.53 8.75 23.44
N CYS A 118 3.55 9.46 22.96
CA CYS A 118 4.80 9.67 23.69
C CYS A 118 4.55 10.34 25.04
N GLU A 119 3.77 11.42 25.07
CA GLU A 119 3.43 12.12 26.31
C GLU A 119 2.69 11.21 27.31
N ARG A 120 1.71 10.42 26.83
CA ARG A 120 1.00 9.47 27.70
C ARG A 120 1.91 8.37 28.26
N LEU A 121 2.83 7.87 27.44
CA LEU A 121 3.78 6.85 27.88
C LEU A 121 4.77 7.43 28.89
N ALA A 122 5.30 8.64 28.65
CA ALA A 122 6.17 9.34 29.58
C ALA A 122 5.47 9.56 30.92
N ALA A 123 4.26 10.14 30.91
CA ALA A 123 3.47 10.36 32.13
C ALA A 123 3.13 9.08 32.90
N LYS A 124 3.06 7.93 32.21
CA LYS A 124 2.89 6.63 32.87
C LYS A 124 4.19 6.15 33.52
N LEU A 125 5.32 6.31 32.86
CA LEU A 125 6.63 5.89 33.36
C LEU A 125 7.11 6.75 34.53
N GLU A 126 6.85 8.07 34.51
CA GLU A 126 7.16 9.00 35.61
C GLU A 126 6.46 8.66 36.94
N LYS A 127 5.43 7.80 36.92
CA LYS A 127 4.77 7.29 38.14
C LYS A 127 5.53 6.13 38.79
N GLU A 128 6.52 5.58 38.11
CA GLU A 128 7.35 4.48 38.63
C GLU A 128 8.63 5.03 39.26
N SER A 129 9.15 4.38 40.31
CA SER A 129 10.39 4.83 40.92
C SER A 129 11.58 4.67 39.98
N TYR A 130 12.57 5.53 40.16
CA TYR A 130 13.79 5.50 39.35
C TYR A 130 14.49 4.13 39.40
N GLU A 131 14.60 3.52 40.57
CA GLU A 131 15.26 2.22 40.75
C GLU A 131 14.53 1.12 39.98
N LYS A 132 13.19 1.15 39.97
CA LYS A 132 12.38 0.18 39.25
C LYS A 132 12.52 0.34 37.73
N LEU A 133 12.61 1.57 37.24
CA LEU A 133 12.84 1.84 35.82
C LEU A 133 14.26 1.42 35.41
N LEU A 134 15.25 1.71 36.25
CA LEU A 134 16.66 1.37 36.01
C LEU A 134 16.89 -0.16 35.99
N ALA A 135 16.13 -0.91 36.80
CA ALA A 135 16.22 -2.37 36.86
C ALA A 135 15.57 -3.09 35.66
N ARG A 136 14.94 -2.39 34.72
CA ARG A 136 14.32 -3.01 33.53
C ARG A 136 15.39 -3.47 32.54
N ASP A 137 15.03 -4.47 31.74
CA ASP A 137 15.88 -4.94 30.64
C ASP A 137 16.21 -3.78 29.69
N ALA A 138 17.48 -3.70 29.32
CA ALA A 138 17.94 -2.76 28.31
C ALA A 138 17.24 -3.04 26.97
N LEU A 139 17.09 -1.98 26.16
CA LEU A 139 16.59 -2.12 24.80
C LEU A 139 17.56 -2.99 23.99
N THR A 140 17.14 -4.20 23.64
CA THR A 140 17.88 -5.09 22.77
C THR A 140 17.33 -5.00 21.35
N TYR A 141 18.23 -4.92 20.37
CA TYR A 141 17.89 -4.94 18.95
C TYR A 141 18.63 -6.07 18.26
N ARG A 142 17.87 -6.98 17.64
CA ARG A 142 18.40 -7.97 16.70
C ARG A 142 18.11 -7.50 15.28
N VAL A 143 19.17 -7.36 14.49
CA VAL A 143 19.05 -7.09 13.06
C VAL A 143 18.29 -8.26 12.41
N PRO A 144 17.19 -8.00 11.67
CA PRO A 144 16.50 -9.04 10.91
C PRO A 144 17.41 -9.65 9.84
N THR A 145 17.26 -10.93 9.60
CA THR A 145 17.97 -11.74 8.62
C THR A 145 17.05 -12.13 7.46
N ILE A 146 17.62 -12.69 6.38
CA ILE A 146 16.84 -13.19 5.23
C ILE A 146 15.82 -14.25 5.67
N ASP A 147 16.18 -15.08 6.65
CA ASP A 147 15.30 -16.12 7.20
C ASP A 147 14.07 -15.54 7.91
N ASP A 148 14.08 -14.27 8.32
CA ASP A 148 12.92 -13.64 8.95
C ASP A 148 11.85 -13.19 7.93
N ILE A 149 12.15 -13.15 6.62
CA ILE A 149 11.21 -12.72 5.56
C ILE A 149 9.94 -13.58 5.47
N PRO A 150 10.02 -14.93 5.41
CA PRO A 150 8.82 -15.77 5.28
C PRO A 150 8.01 -15.89 6.58
N HIS A 151 8.55 -15.42 7.71
CA HIS A 151 7.97 -15.66 9.04
C HIS A 151 7.21 -14.44 9.55
N THR A 152 6.03 -14.69 10.14
CA THR A 152 5.32 -13.66 10.90
C THR A 152 6.14 -13.25 12.10
N ARG A 153 6.36 -11.94 12.28
CA ARG A 153 7.04 -11.39 13.45
C ARG A 153 6.34 -11.86 14.73
N LYS A 154 7.08 -12.42 15.67
CA LYS A 154 6.63 -12.60 17.05
C LYS A 154 6.68 -11.24 17.75
N SER A 155 5.53 -10.73 18.19
CA SER A 155 5.52 -9.56 19.07
C SER A 155 6.23 -9.94 20.37
N PRO A 156 7.10 -9.08 20.91
CA PRO A 156 7.64 -9.25 22.26
C PRO A 156 6.54 -9.18 23.31
#